data_AF-A0A2U0S5I6-F1
#
_entry.id   AF-A0A2U0S5I6-F1
#
_cell.length_a   1.000
_cell.length_b   1.000
_cell.length_c   1.000
_cell.angle_alpha   90.00
_cell.angle_beta   90.00
_cell.angle_gamma   90.00
#
_symmetry.space_group_name_H-M   'P 1'
#
loop_
_entity.id
_entity.type
_entity.pdbx_description
1 polymer ?
#
loop_
_entity_poly.entity_id
_entity_poly.type
_entity_poly.pdbx_seq_one_letter_code
_entity_poly.pdbx_strand_id
1 'polypeptide(L)'
;MKMFVQEVFEVLYSPVKAFKKIVEKRDFKGVILVLVLVISAMIASQYVVASKLSLETRTPETDDWTEMLTGQHNWTSNGLTLLDESDYEMINLDGNHSISSLVPEETSIWMKLTDIESISCSEESQKELFFWIKWINEEESSPTSGTLKLFSGSEDSYFESDITSFLSSSGEWANVTLTVGSDQGWTSSNSPDWQSITGLEFTLDWSSSANLTMKIDGLFFRKFVPLLETAGVGGVVQLGLLNLGVPFIMDWILWSAILLVVAKLFQEDLGRWANLLVIVGYTYITSAVYTLLNTAFIATLPPMNWYIDPVLTQAVLNELWVPLPAYTVSLYLPVIGSIWTALLAAVVVYQMVETNWRKALTISLVAFGVNFILSPLVQ
;
A
#
# COMPACT_ATOMS: atom_id res chain seq x y z
N MET A 1 -15.10 -3.11 -39.89
CA MET A 1 -15.10 -3.20 -38.41
C MET A 1 -15.43 -4.61 -37.90
N LYS A 2 -16.50 -5.27 -38.39
CA LYS A 2 -16.88 -6.63 -37.92
C LYS A 2 -15.81 -7.73 -38.05
N MET A 3 -14.99 -7.73 -39.09
CA MET A 3 -14.01 -8.81 -39.33
C MET A 3 -12.90 -8.90 -38.28
N PHE A 4 -12.20 -7.79 -37.97
CA PHE A 4 -11.04 -7.85 -37.06
C PHE A 4 -11.43 -8.06 -35.59
N VAL A 5 -12.63 -7.60 -35.17
CA VAL A 5 -13.14 -7.86 -33.81
C VAL A 5 -13.39 -9.35 -33.62
N GLN A 6 -14.02 -9.99 -34.61
CA GLN A 6 -14.26 -11.43 -34.58
C GLN A 6 -12.95 -12.22 -34.51
N GLU A 7 -11.94 -11.83 -35.29
CA GLU A 7 -10.62 -12.48 -35.29
C GLU A 7 -9.94 -12.42 -33.91
N VAL A 8 -9.96 -11.27 -33.22
CA VAL A 8 -9.39 -11.12 -31.87
C VAL A 8 -10.04 -12.07 -30.86
N PHE A 9 -11.38 -12.16 -30.84
CA PHE A 9 -12.06 -13.06 -29.92
C PHE A 9 -11.99 -14.54 -30.35
N GLU A 10 -11.88 -14.82 -31.67
CA GLU A 10 -11.70 -16.18 -32.20
C GLU A 10 -10.39 -16.81 -31.73
N VAL A 11 -9.37 -16.02 -31.39
CA VAL A 11 -8.12 -16.51 -30.76
C VAL A 11 -8.40 -17.25 -29.45
N LEU A 12 -9.42 -16.84 -28.67
CA LEU A 12 -9.71 -17.42 -27.37
C LEU A 12 -10.37 -18.80 -27.46
N TYR A 13 -11.26 -19.02 -28.44
CA TYR A 13 -12.07 -20.25 -28.54
C TYR A 13 -11.73 -21.13 -29.75
N SER A 14 -11.06 -20.60 -30.77
CA SER A 14 -10.64 -21.35 -31.97
C SER A 14 -9.25 -20.87 -32.47
N PRO A 15 -8.20 -20.97 -31.62
CA PRO A 15 -6.90 -20.34 -31.87
C PRO A 15 -6.25 -20.77 -33.18
N VAL A 16 -6.32 -22.06 -33.52
CA VAL A 16 -5.75 -22.61 -34.77
C VAL A 16 -6.36 -21.94 -36.00
N LYS A 17 -7.70 -21.79 -36.02
CA LYS A 17 -8.42 -21.18 -37.13
C LYS A 17 -8.20 -19.67 -37.18
N ALA A 18 -8.18 -19.00 -36.02
CA ALA A 18 -7.92 -17.57 -35.92
C ALA A 18 -6.51 -17.23 -36.43
N PHE A 19 -5.48 -17.91 -35.91
CA PHE A 19 -4.10 -17.63 -36.29
C PHE A 19 -3.81 -17.95 -37.75
N LYS A 20 -4.45 -18.97 -38.33
CA LYS A 20 -4.37 -19.19 -39.79
C LYS A 20 -4.80 -17.95 -40.59
N LYS A 21 -5.96 -17.35 -40.24
CA LYS A 21 -6.44 -16.12 -40.88
C LYS A 21 -5.51 -14.93 -40.65
N ILE A 22 -5.01 -14.78 -39.42
CA ILE A 22 -4.12 -13.68 -39.02
C ILE A 22 -2.77 -13.76 -39.77
N VAL A 23 -2.23 -14.97 -39.94
CA VAL A 23 -0.98 -15.20 -40.68
C VAL A 23 -1.17 -14.92 -42.17
N GLU A 24 -2.29 -15.35 -42.76
CA GLU A 24 -2.67 -15.09 -44.16
C GLU A 24 -2.91 -13.60 -44.43
N LYS A 25 -3.61 -12.91 -43.53
CA LYS A 25 -3.95 -11.49 -43.64
C LYS A 25 -3.51 -10.72 -42.40
N ARG A 26 -2.24 -10.31 -42.43
CA ARG A 26 -1.62 -9.53 -41.36
C ARG A 26 -2.22 -8.12 -41.29
N ASP A 27 -3.13 -7.91 -40.35
CA ASP A 27 -3.72 -6.60 -40.06
C ASP A 27 -3.29 -6.12 -38.67
N PHE A 28 -2.66 -4.94 -38.64
CA PHE A 28 -2.21 -4.30 -37.39
C PHE A 28 -3.40 -3.80 -36.55
N LYS A 29 -4.58 -3.59 -37.16
CA LYS A 29 -5.77 -3.06 -36.46
C LYS A 29 -6.26 -3.95 -35.33
N GLY A 30 -6.19 -5.28 -35.48
CA GLY A 30 -6.59 -6.18 -34.40
C GLY A 30 -5.60 -6.18 -33.23
N VAL A 31 -4.30 -5.97 -33.48
CA VAL A 31 -3.31 -5.79 -32.41
C VAL A 31 -3.54 -4.49 -31.66
N ILE A 32 -3.85 -3.40 -32.36
CA ILE A 32 -4.26 -2.14 -31.71
C ILE A 32 -5.50 -2.37 -30.83
N LEU A 33 -6.47 -3.16 -31.31
CA LEU A 33 -7.64 -3.51 -30.50
C LEU A 33 -7.24 -4.30 -29.24
N VAL A 34 -6.35 -5.29 -29.35
CA VAL A 34 -5.82 -6.03 -28.18
C VAL A 34 -5.14 -5.08 -27.20
N LEU A 35 -4.28 -4.19 -27.68
CA LEU A 35 -3.59 -3.20 -26.85
C LEU A 35 -4.58 -2.31 -26.08
N VAL A 36 -5.60 -1.79 -26.78
CA VAL A 36 -6.65 -0.97 -26.16
C VAL A 36 -7.41 -1.75 -25.08
N LEU A 37 -7.76 -3.01 -25.36
CA LEU A 37 -8.48 -3.86 -24.40
C LEU A 37 -7.64 -4.17 -23.16
N VAL A 38 -6.36 -4.50 -23.33
CA VAL A 38 -5.44 -4.78 -22.22
C VAL A 38 -5.23 -3.54 -21.36
N ILE A 39 -4.93 -2.39 -21.97
CA ILE A 39 -4.74 -1.13 -21.23
C ILE A 39 -6.02 -0.75 -20.49
N SER A 40 -7.20 -0.88 -21.13
CA SER A 40 -8.48 -0.60 -20.48
C SER A 40 -8.72 -1.52 -19.29
N ALA A 41 -8.39 -2.82 -19.41
CA ALA A 41 -8.47 -3.78 -18.31
C ALA A 41 -7.51 -3.43 -17.16
N MET A 42 -6.29 -3.00 -17.46
CA MET A 42 -5.31 -2.56 -16.46
C MET A 42 -5.78 -1.31 -15.70
N ILE A 43 -6.33 -0.32 -16.41
CA ILE A 43 -6.91 0.88 -15.77
C ILE A 43 -8.09 0.51 -14.87
N ALA A 44 -8.99 -0.37 -15.35
CA ALA A 44 -10.11 -0.85 -14.54
C ALA A 44 -9.62 -1.60 -13.29
N SER A 45 -8.59 -2.44 -13.43
CA SER A 45 -7.97 -3.14 -12.30
C SER A 45 -7.41 -2.15 -11.28
N GLN A 46 -6.68 -1.12 -11.72
CA GLN A 46 -6.12 -0.10 -10.83
C GLN A 46 -7.20 0.71 -10.12
N TYR A 47 -8.30 1.01 -10.80
CA TYR A 47 -9.44 1.68 -10.19
C TYR A 47 -10.07 0.83 -9.08
N VAL A 48 -10.24 -0.47 -9.31
CA VAL A 48 -10.78 -1.38 -8.29
C VAL A 48 -9.83 -1.50 -7.11
N VAL A 49 -8.52 -1.66 -7.33
CA VAL A 49 -7.52 -1.68 -6.25
C VAL A 49 -7.57 -0.36 -5.46
N ALA A 50 -7.55 0.79 -6.13
CA ALA A 50 -7.59 2.10 -5.49
C ALA A 50 -8.89 2.35 -4.70
N SER A 51 -10.00 1.72 -5.09
CA SER A 51 -11.26 1.78 -4.33
C SER A 51 -11.27 0.94 -3.06
N LYS A 52 -10.31 0.01 -2.91
CA LYS A 52 -10.19 -0.89 -1.76
C LYS A 52 -9.11 -0.47 -0.78
N LEU A 53 -8.23 0.43 -1.16
CA LEU A 53 -7.11 0.86 -0.32
C LEU A 53 -7.37 2.27 0.21
N SER A 54 -7.17 2.44 1.50
CA SER A 54 -7.10 3.76 2.14
C SER A 54 -5.68 3.96 2.65
N LEU A 55 -5.03 5.04 2.25
CA LEU A 55 -3.67 5.36 2.69
C LEU A 55 -3.69 6.07 4.03
N GLU A 56 -2.79 5.67 4.92
CA GLU A 56 -2.47 6.43 6.13
C GLU A 56 -1.87 7.79 5.75
N THR A 57 -2.43 8.85 6.31
CA THR A 57 -1.84 10.19 6.31
C THR A 57 -1.65 10.63 7.76
N ARG A 58 -0.47 11.16 8.09
CA ARG A 58 -0.10 11.57 9.44
C ARG A 58 0.00 13.08 9.58
N THR A 59 -0.15 13.56 10.81
CA THR A 59 0.16 14.93 11.19
C THR A 59 0.82 14.91 12.56
N PRO A 60 2.10 15.30 12.67
CA PRO A 60 3.01 15.71 11.58
C PRO A 60 3.29 14.56 10.58
N GLU A 61 3.80 14.87 9.39
CA GLU A 61 4.09 13.85 8.36
C GLU A 61 5.24 12.90 8.78
N THR A 62 6.20 13.45 9.53
CA THR A 62 7.35 12.77 10.17
C THR A 62 7.24 12.90 11.68
N ASP A 63 8.01 12.15 12.48
CA ASP A 63 7.91 12.16 13.95
C ASP A 63 8.54 13.41 14.62
N ASP A 64 8.40 14.57 13.98
CA ASP A 64 9.10 15.80 14.39
C ASP A 64 8.77 16.23 15.82
N TRP A 65 7.59 15.85 16.34
CA TRP A 65 7.14 16.20 17.68
C TRP A 65 7.92 15.50 18.79
N THR A 66 8.54 14.35 18.55
CA THR A 66 9.33 13.63 19.57
C THR A 66 10.83 13.65 19.31
N GLU A 67 11.25 14.26 18.20
CA GLU A 67 12.64 14.31 17.76
C GLU A 67 13.37 15.61 18.17
N MET A 68 12.66 16.64 18.63
CA MET A 68 13.25 17.91 19.04
C MET A 68 12.56 18.52 20.26
N LEU A 69 13.36 19.08 21.18
CA LEU A 69 12.83 19.80 22.36
C LEU A 69 12.41 21.24 22.06
N THR A 70 13.00 21.84 21.03
CA THR A 70 12.82 23.26 20.69
C THR A 70 12.64 23.43 19.19
N GLY A 71 11.65 24.21 18.76
CA GLY A 71 11.42 24.48 17.34
C GLY A 71 10.10 25.18 17.10
N GLN A 72 9.29 24.63 16.20
CA GLN A 72 7.94 25.13 15.92
C GLN A 72 6.95 24.78 17.04
N HIS A 73 7.22 23.73 17.80
CA HIS A 73 6.45 23.29 18.96
C HIS A 73 7.34 23.31 20.21
N ASN A 74 6.71 23.26 21.39
CA ASN A 74 7.42 23.38 22.65
C ASN A 74 6.94 22.34 23.67
N TRP A 75 7.89 21.53 24.15
CA TRP A 75 7.67 20.62 25.27
C TRP A 75 7.97 21.30 26.60
N THR A 76 7.03 21.15 27.53
CA THR A 76 7.15 21.62 28.91
C THR A 76 6.75 20.50 29.87
N SER A 77 7.28 20.53 31.09
CA SER A 77 7.01 19.54 32.12
C SER A 77 7.13 20.19 33.51
N ASN A 78 6.61 19.54 34.56
CA ASN A 78 6.98 19.84 35.95
C ASN A 78 8.40 19.40 36.32
N GLY A 79 9.08 18.66 35.46
CA GLY A 79 10.43 18.17 35.65
C GLY A 79 11.45 18.68 34.65
N LEU A 80 12.62 18.05 34.65
CA LEU A 80 13.64 18.26 33.64
C LEU A 80 13.22 17.53 32.36
N THR A 81 13.11 18.26 31.25
CA THR A 81 12.80 17.66 29.93
C THR A 81 14.10 17.38 29.17
N LEU A 82 14.25 16.17 28.63
CA LEU A 82 15.45 15.72 27.92
C LEU A 82 15.06 15.00 26.62
N LEU A 83 15.97 14.98 25.66
CA LEU A 83 15.90 14.16 24.46
C LEU A 83 16.75 12.90 24.69
N ASP A 84 16.19 11.71 24.50
CA ASP A 84 16.86 10.43 24.74
C ASP A 84 17.17 9.71 23.42
N GLU A 85 18.46 9.53 23.14
CA GLU A 85 18.99 8.86 21.94
C GLU A 85 19.09 7.33 22.07
N SER A 86 18.82 6.78 23.25
CA SER A 86 19.15 5.38 23.59
C SER A 86 17.94 4.49 23.86
N ASP A 87 16.79 5.10 24.16
CA ASP A 87 15.56 4.41 24.56
C ASP A 87 14.36 5.06 23.85
N TYR A 88 14.02 4.49 22.69
CA TYR A 88 12.96 4.92 21.76
C TYR A 88 12.39 3.67 21.06
N GLU A 89 11.18 3.77 20.52
CA GLU A 89 10.45 2.68 19.84
C GLU A 89 10.30 2.90 18.34
N MET A 90 10.20 4.16 17.89
CA MET A 90 10.15 4.47 16.46
C MET A 90 11.55 4.25 15.85
N ILE A 91 11.79 3.07 15.30
CA ILE A 91 13.05 2.73 14.64
C ILE A 91 12.97 3.03 13.13
N ASN A 92 13.93 3.79 12.60
CA ASN A 92 14.21 4.10 11.19
C ASN A 92 13.71 5.46 10.68
N LEU A 93 13.03 5.51 9.53
CA LEU A 93 12.79 6.71 8.70
C LEU A 93 12.02 7.83 9.41
N ASP A 94 11.42 7.53 10.56
CA ASP A 94 10.52 8.43 11.27
C ASP A 94 11.21 9.12 12.47
N GLY A 95 12.28 8.56 13.06
CA GLY A 95 12.89 9.12 14.26
C GLY A 95 13.99 8.24 14.87
N ASN A 96 14.80 8.78 15.76
CA ASN A 96 15.79 8.03 16.55
C ASN A 96 15.94 8.54 17.98
N HIS A 97 14.95 9.29 18.48
CA HIS A 97 14.93 9.86 19.81
C HIS A 97 13.57 9.66 20.48
N SER A 98 13.51 9.86 21.79
CA SER A 98 12.25 10.08 22.50
C SER A 98 12.34 11.32 23.39
N ILE A 99 11.21 11.94 23.69
CA ILE A 99 11.16 13.04 24.66
C ILE A 99 10.91 12.43 26.02
N SER A 100 11.72 12.83 26.99
CA SER A 100 11.63 12.34 28.36
C SER A 100 11.48 13.48 29.35
N SER A 101 10.84 13.19 30.47
CA SER A 101 10.80 14.06 31.63
C SER A 101 11.18 13.31 32.89
N LEU A 102 11.99 13.94 33.74
CA LEU A 102 12.43 13.42 35.02
C LEU A 102 11.98 14.36 36.14
N VAL A 103 11.23 13.82 37.10
CA VAL A 103 10.70 14.55 38.25
C VAL A 103 11.11 13.82 39.54
N PRO A 104 11.94 14.44 40.40
CA PRO A 104 12.36 13.81 41.66
C PRO A 104 11.33 13.99 42.77
N GLU A 105 11.14 12.95 43.58
CA GLU A 105 10.34 12.98 44.82
C GLU A 105 8.89 13.52 44.69
N GLU A 106 8.23 13.30 43.55
CA GLU A 106 6.86 13.79 43.30
C GLU A 106 5.84 12.67 43.22
N THR A 107 4.56 13.04 43.36
CA THR A 107 3.41 12.12 43.23
C THR A 107 2.78 12.16 41.83
N SER A 108 3.21 13.08 40.98
CA SER A 108 2.64 13.28 39.64
C SER A 108 3.72 13.75 38.67
N ILE A 109 3.63 13.29 37.43
CA ILE A 109 4.46 13.77 36.31
C ILE A 109 3.55 14.17 35.17
N TRP A 110 3.83 15.32 34.56
CA TRP A 110 3.14 15.72 33.35
C TRP A 110 4.10 16.23 32.30
N MET A 111 3.76 15.98 31.04
CA MET A 111 4.46 16.51 29.88
C MET A 111 3.44 17.11 28.94
N LYS A 112 3.73 18.34 28.50
CA LYS A 112 2.83 19.15 27.71
C LYS A 112 3.52 19.59 26.43
N LEU A 113 2.87 19.33 25.31
CA LEU A 113 3.24 19.80 23.99
C LEU A 113 2.31 20.95 23.59
N THR A 114 2.89 22.10 23.30
CA THR A 114 2.18 23.32 22.90
C THR A 114 2.73 23.85 21.58
N ASP A 115 2.04 24.86 21.03
CA ASP A 115 2.40 25.53 19.77
C ASP A 115 2.45 24.58 18.56
N ILE A 116 1.66 23.49 18.58
CA ILE A 116 1.44 22.71 17.37
C ILE A 116 0.53 23.50 16.42
N GLU A 117 0.77 23.35 15.11
CA GLU A 117 -0.16 23.88 14.11
C GLU A 117 -1.57 23.37 14.40
N SER A 118 -2.58 24.22 14.24
CA SER A 118 -3.95 23.87 14.61
C SER A 118 -4.46 22.69 13.77
N ILE A 119 -4.83 21.60 14.45
CA ILE A 119 -5.33 20.38 13.81
C ILE A 119 -6.84 20.31 13.97
N SER A 120 -7.56 20.20 12.85
CA SER A 120 -8.98 19.92 12.86
C SER A 120 -9.25 18.43 12.95
N CYS A 121 -9.80 17.99 14.07
CA CYS A 121 -10.31 16.63 14.34
C CYS A 121 -11.83 16.51 14.14
N SER A 122 -12.45 17.50 13.49
CA SER A 122 -13.90 17.55 13.23
C SER A 122 -14.34 16.86 11.92
N GLU A 123 -13.39 16.45 11.08
CA GLU A 123 -13.68 15.85 9.77
C GLU A 123 -14.44 14.51 9.91
N GLU A 124 -15.29 14.17 8.94
CA GLU A 124 -16.05 12.91 8.92
C GLU A 124 -15.17 11.65 8.88
N SER A 125 -13.91 11.78 8.44
CA SER A 125 -12.96 10.67 8.46
C SER A 125 -12.45 10.45 9.88
N GLN A 126 -12.60 9.23 10.40
CA GLN A 126 -12.13 8.83 11.72
C GLN A 126 -10.64 9.14 11.85
N LYS A 127 -10.30 10.10 12.71
CA LYS A 127 -8.92 10.41 13.08
C LYS A 127 -8.56 9.65 14.35
N GLU A 128 -7.33 9.19 14.39
CA GLU A 128 -6.76 8.51 15.54
C GLU A 128 -5.54 9.32 16.01
N LEU A 129 -5.35 9.40 17.33
CA LEU A 129 -4.10 9.84 17.93
C LEU A 129 -3.31 8.61 18.35
N PHE A 130 -2.10 8.48 17.82
CA PHE A 130 -1.17 7.41 18.12
C PHE A 130 0.04 7.97 18.87
N PHE A 131 0.52 7.22 19.87
CA PHE A 131 1.78 7.47 20.55
C PHE A 131 2.28 6.24 21.29
N TRP A 132 3.58 6.22 21.54
CA TRP A 132 4.22 5.35 22.51
C TRP A 132 4.45 6.11 23.82
N ILE A 133 4.22 5.43 24.93
CA ILE A 133 4.49 5.94 26.27
C ILE A 133 5.23 4.90 27.10
N LYS A 134 6.22 5.36 27.85
CA LYS A 134 6.94 4.57 28.85
C LYS A 134 7.06 5.38 30.11
N TRP A 135 6.88 4.74 31.25
CA TRP A 135 7.04 5.39 32.55
C TRP A 135 7.93 4.54 33.45
N ILE A 136 8.64 5.19 34.36
CA ILE A 136 9.49 4.53 35.36
C ILE A 136 9.17 5.15 36.71
N ASN A 137 8.88 4.28 37.68
CA ASN A 137 8.82 4.61 39.10
C ASN A 137 9.84 3.72 39.83
N GLU A 138 10.77 4.32 40.58
CA GLU A 138 11.80 3.59 41.33
C GLU A 138 11.24 2.63 42.39
N GLU A 139 10.04 2.90 42.92
CA GLU A 139 9.34 2.04 43.87
C GLU A 139 8.50 0.95 43.17
N GLU A 140 8.59 0.85 41.84
CA GLU A 140 7.87 -0.10 40.97
C GLU A 140 6.34 -0.09 41.10
N SER A 141 5.78 0.95 41.72
CA SER A 141 4.33 1.11 41.84
C SER A 141 3.71 1.65 40.55
N SER A 142 2.57 1.07 40.14
CA SER A 142 1.80 1.54 38.99
C SER A 142 1.13 2.89 39.26
N PRO A 143 0.95 3.74 38.22
CA PRO A 143 0.13 4.93 38.32
C PRO A 143 -1.28 4.60 38.81
N THR A 144 -1.81 5.42 39.69
CA THR A 144 -3.21 5.39 40.13
C THR A 144 -4.16 5.96 39.07
N SER A 145 -3.67 6.89 38.25
CA SER A 145 -4.39 7.46 37.11
C SER A 145 -3.42 7.92 36.03
N GLY A 146 -3.87 7.88 34.78
CA GLY A 146 -3.23 8.48 33.63
C GLY A 146 -4.27 9.22 32.80
N THR A 147 -4.00 10.48 32.47
CA THR A 147 -4.89 11.32 31.67
C THR A 147 -4.15 11.92 30.47
N LEU A 148 -4.89 12.06 29.38
CA LEU A 148 -4.47 12.78 28.20
C LEU A 148 -5.46 13.91 27.93
N LYS A 149 -4.95 15.14 27.83
CA LYS A 149 -5.72 16.31 27.43
C LYS A 149 -5.33 16.74 26.02
N LEU A 150 -6.32 17.19 25.25
CA LEU A 150 -6.15 17.85 23.96
C LEU A 150 -6.67 19.28 24.07
N PHE A 151 -5.78 20.26 23.98
CA PHE A 151 -6.11 21.67 24.11
C PHE A 151 -6.73 22.21 22.84
N SER A 152 -7.77 23.04 22.99
CA SER A 152 -8.47 23.68 21.89
C SER A 152 -8.39 25.20 22.01
N GLY A 153 -7.43 25.80 21.30
CA GLY A 153 -7.18 27.25 21.24
C GLY A 153 -6.56 27.87 22.49
N SER A 154 -6.89 27.35 23.69
CA SER A 154 -6.28 27.75 24.97
C SER A 154 -6.17 26.55 25.91
N GLU A 155 -5.26 26.61 26.88
CA GLU A 155 -5.03 25.51 27.83
C GLU A 155 -6.23 25.26 28.77
N ASP A 156 -7.06 26.27 29.01
CA ASP A 156 -8.25 26.14 29.84
C ASP A 156 -9.39 25.38 29.14
N SER A 157 -9.35 25.25 27.81
CA SER A 157 -10.41 24.67 26.99
C SER A 157 -9.89 23.39 26.34
N TYR A 158 -10.31 22.23 26.85
CA TYR A 158 -9.72 20.95 26.44
C TYR A 158 -10.69 19.77 26.45
N PHE A 159 -10.34 18.76 25.65
CA PHE A 159 -10.89 17.41 25.73
C PHE A 159 -9.99 16.55 26.61
N GLU A 160 -10.54 15.67 27.44
CA GLU A 160 -9.77 14.78 28.31
C GLU A 160 -10.21 13.32 28.13
N SER A 161 -9.24 12.41 28.16
CA SER A 161 -9.44 10.96 28.12
C SER A 161 -8.58 10.29 29.18
N ASP A 162 -9.13 9.24 29.79
CA ASP A 162 -8.39 8.32 30.66
C ASP A 162 -7.52 7.39 29.80
N ILE A 163 -6.23 7.32 30.11
CA ILE A 163 -5.26 6.43 29.44
C ILE A 163 -4.70 5.35 30.36
N THR A 164 -5.18 5.27 31.60
CA THR A 164 -4.65 4.37 32.65
C THR A 164 -4.60 2.91 32.21
N SER A 165 -5.65 2.44 31.50
CA SER A 165 -5.74 1.04 31.05
C SER A 165 -4.76 0.67 29.94
N PHE A 166 -4.13 1.65 29.29
CA PHE A 166 -3.17 1.41 28.22
C PHE A 166 -1.72 1.40 28.70
N LEU A 167 -1.48 1.76 29.97
CA LEU A 167 -0.13 1.81 30.53
C LEU A 167 0.41 0.40 30.81
N SER A 168 1.66 0.18 30.42
CA SER A 168 2.46 -1.02 30.69
C SER A 168 3.02 -1.04 32.13
N SER A 169 3.80 -2.06 32.46
CA SER A 169 4.65 -2.09 33.65
C SER A 169 5.74 -1.01 33.60
N SER A 170 6.28 -0.67 34.78
CA SER A 170 7.41 0.27 34.91
C SER A 170 8.58 -0.17 34.03
N GLY A 171 9.06 0.72 33.17
CA GLY A 171 10.21 0.47 32.30
C GLY A 171 9.91 -0.19 30.96
N GLU A 172 8.65 -0.52 30.66
CA GLU A 172 8.23 -1.07 29.36
C GLU A 172 7.49 -0.02 28.53
N TRP A 173 7.66 -0.06 27.21
CA TRP A 173 6.89 0.77 26.29
C TRP A 173 5.50 0.19 26.04
N ALA A 174 4.51 1.08 25.96
CA ALA A 174 3.15 0.76 25.52
C ALA A 174 2.75 1.66 24.35
N ASN A 175 2.11 1.09 23.34
CA ASN A 175 1.45 1.88 22.30
C ASN A 175 0.01 2.20 22.70
N VAL A 176 -0.43 3.38 22.32
CA VAL A 176 -1.79 3.85 22.57
C VAL A 176 -2.35 4.38 21.26
N THR A 177 -3.56 3.93 20.91
CA THR A 177 -4.33 4.47 19.79
C THR A 177 -5.69 4.91 20.33
N LEU A 178 -5.98 6.20 20.23
CA LEU A 178 -7.26 6.77 20.65
C LEU A 178 -8.00 7.32 19.45
N THR A 179 -9.29 7.01 19.31
CA THR A 179 -10.12 7.71 18.33
C THR A 179 -10.43 9.11 18.85
N VAL A 180 -10.27 10.13 18.00
CA VAL A 180 -10.53 11.53 18.34
C VAL A 180 -11.75 12.06 17.57
N GLY A 181 -12.51 12.95 18.20
CA GLY A 181 -13.73 13.53 17.62
C GLY A 181 -14.95 13.43 18.53
N SER A 182 -16.08 13.94 18.06
CA SER A 182 -17.35 13.90 18.78
C SER A 182 -17.80 12.45 19.05
N ASP A 183 -18.35 12.21 20.23
CA ASP A 183 -18.89 10.93 20.68
C ASP A 183 -17.86 9.78 20.84
N GLN A 184 -16.56 10.11 20.94
CA GLN A 184 -15.47 9.12 21.11
C GLN A 184 -15.02 8.93 22.57
N GLY A 185 -15.89 9.23 23.55
CA GLY A 185 -15.63 8.99 24.97
C GLY A 185 -14.80 10.06 25.69
N TRP A 186 -14.45 11.16 25.02
CA TRP A 186 -13.75 12.30 25.60
C TRP A 186 -14.69 13.14 26.48
N THR A 187 -14.21 13.55 27.65
CA THR A 187 -14.88 14.57 28.46
C THR A 187 -14.43 15.95 28.01
N SER A 188 -15.28 16.97 28.15
CA SER A 188 -14.98 18.33 27.68
C SER A 188 -14.97 19.33 28.82
N SER A 189 -14.03 20.28 28.77
CA SER A 189 -13.88 21.36 29.74
C SER A 189 -13.85 22.72 29.03
N ASN A 190 -14.67 23.67 29.50
CA ASN A 190 -14.76 25.04 28.99
C ASN A 190 -15.08 25.20 27.49
N SER A 191 -15.91 24.30 26.94
CA SER A 191 -16.42 24.35 25.56
C SER A 191 -15.34 24.27 24.46
N PRO A 192 -14.54 23.19 24.44
CA PRO A 192 -13.50 22.98 23.45
C PRO A 192 -14.07 22.67 22.06
N ASP A 193 -13.30 23.01 21.04
CA ASP A 193 -13.63 22.78 19.64
C ASP A 193 -12.65 21.79 18.98
N TRP A 194 -13.20 20.72 18.43
CA TRP A 194 -12.44 19.73 17.66
C TRP A 194 -11.82 20.31 16.39
N GLN A 195 -12.27 21.47 15.90
CA GLN A 195 -11.68 22.13 14.72
C GLN A 195 -10.30 22.73 14.97
N SER A 196 -9.90 22.91 16.23
CA SER A 196 -8.70 23.67 16.55
C SER A 196 -7.91 23.08 17.71
N ILE A 197 -7.41 21.85 17.54
CA ILE A 197 -6.49 21.25 18.52
C ILE A 197 -5.11 21.90 18.37
N THR A 198 -4.61 22.51 19.45
CA THR A 198 -3.38 23.34 19.46
C THR A 198 -2.32 22.84 20.43
N GLY A 199 -2.56 21.72 21.11
CA GLY A 199 -1.61 21.10 22.01
C GLY A 199 -2.19 19.91 22.73
N LEU A 200 -1.36 19.27 23.55
CA LEU A 200 -1.73 18.10 24.34
C LEU A 200 -0.91 18.01 25.63
N GLU A 201 -1.44 17.32 26.63
CA GLU A 201 -0.79 17.10 27.92
C GLU A 201 -1.04 15.68 28.41
N PHE A 202 0.04 14.98 28.71
CA PHE A 202 0.03 13.71 29.41
C PHE A 202 0.23 13.97 30.90
N THR A 203 -0.58 13.36 31.76
CA THR A 203 -0.40 13.41 33.22
C THR A 203 -0.56 12.02 33.80
N LEU A 204 0.39 11.59 34.64
CA LEU A 204 0.32 10.36 35.41
C LEU A 204 0.44 10.67 36.90
N ASP A 205 -0.38 10.03 37.74
CA ASP A 205 -0.41 10.26 39.19
C ASP A 205 -0.22 8.96 39.97
N TRP A 206 0.44 9.05 41.12
CA TRP A 206 0.69 7.96 42.07
C TRP A 206 0.21 8.30 43.48
N SER A 207 -0.04 7.27 44.29
CA SER A 207 -0.43 7.44 45.69
C SER A 207 0.71 7.87 46.62
N SER A 208 1.96 7.73 46.19
CA SER A 208 3.17 8.01 46.98
C SER A 208 4.24 8.66 46.13
N SER A 209 5.05 9.51 46.74
CA SER A 209 6.14 10.23 46.08
C SER A 209 7.28 9.29 45.69
N ALA A 210 7.81 9.44 44.48
CA ALA A 210 8.98 8.71 44.00
C ALA A 210 9.73 9.53 42.95
N ASN A 211 10.87 9.01 42.48
CA ASN A 211 11.50 9.53 41.27
C ASN A 211 10.73 8.99 40.07
N LEU A 212 10.14 9.89 39.32
CA LEU A 212 9.28 9.59 38.18
C LEU A 212 10.01 9.94 36.90
N THR A 213 9.96 9.03 35.92
CA THR A 213 10.34 9.32 34.54
C THR A 213 9.18 9.00 33.63
N MET A 214 8.90 9.87 32.66
CA MET A 214 7.95 9.61 31.58
C MET A 214 8.66 9.85 30.25
N LYS A 215 8.44 8.98 29.28
CA LYS A 215 8.95 9.10 27.92
C LYS A 215 7.81 8.96 26.93
N ILE A 216 7.85 9.76 25.87
CA ILE A 216 6.89 9.79 24.78
C ILE A 216 7.65 9.70 23.46
N ASP A 217 7.16 8.87 22.56
CA ASP A 217 7.73 8.64 21.22
C ASP A 217 6.61 8.37 20.19
N GLY A 218 6.86 8.56 18.89
CA GLY A 218 5.92 8.25 17.82
C GLY A 218 4.58 8.97 17.93
N LEU A 219 4.57 10.27 18.21
CA LEU A 219 3.36 11.02 18.51
C LEU A 219 2.80 11.69 17.25
N PHE A 220 1.66 11.19 16.76
CA PHE A 220 1.01 11.78 15.59
C PHE A 220 -0.50 11.52 15.55
N PHE A 221 -1.21 12.42 14.90
CA PHE A 221 -2.57 12.14 14.43
C PHE A 221 -2.48 11.39 13.10
N ARG A 222 -3.30 10.36 12.92
CA ARG A 222 -3.45 9.68 11.63
C ARG A 222 -4.90 9.62 11.20
N LYS A 223 -5.10 9.57 9.88
CA LYS A 223 -6.37 9.23 9.25
C LYS A 223 -6.12 8.36 8.02
N PHE A 224 -7.15 7.64 7.60
CA PHE A 224 -7.11 6.82 6.40
C PHE A 224 -7.92 7.48 5.28
N VAL A 225 -7.23 7.93 4.24
CA VAL A 225 -7.84 8.58 3.08
C VAL A 225 -7.91 7.59 1.93
N PRO A 226 -9.08 7.38 1.29
CA PRO A 226 -9.18 6.50 0.14
C PRO A 226 -8.13 6.84 -0.93
N LEU A 227 -7.39 5.85 -1.44
CA LEU A 227 -6.34 6.06 -2.45
C LEU A 227 -6.91 6.76 -3.70
N LEU A 228 -8.17 6.47 -4.05
CA LEU A 228 -8.85 7.12 -5.16
C LEU A 228 -9.06 8.63 -4.94
N GLU A 229 -9.25 9.08 -3.71
CA GLU A 229 -9.37 10.49 -3.36
C GLU A 229 -8.00 11.18 -3.44
N THR A 230 -6.96 10.55 -2.89
CA THR A 230 -5.58 11.08 -2.91
C THR A 230 -5.00 11.17 -4.32
N ALA A 231 -5.14 10.11 -5.13
CA ALA A 231 -4.58 10.07 -6.48
C ALA A 231 -5.50 10.73 -7.53
N GLY A 232 -6.81 10.75 -7.27
CA GLY A 232 -7.81 11.12 -8.27
C GLY A 232 -7.88 10.16 -9.47
N VAL A 233 -8.90 10.33 -10.32
CA VAL A 233 -9.06 9.51 -11.53
C VAL A 233 -7.86 9.66 -12.47
N GLY A 234 -7.32 10.88 -12.60
CA GLY A 234 -6.14 11.15 -13.42
C GLY A 234 -4.89 10.41 -12.93
N GLY A 235 -4.64 10.40 -11.61
CA GLY A 235 -3.51 9.69 -11.01
C GLY A 235 -3.64 8.17 -11.16
N VAL A 236 -4.84 7.61 -10.99
CA VAL A 236 -5.09 6.17 -11.22
C VAL A 236 -4.81 5.77 -12.67
N VAL A 237 -5.24 6.59 -13.65
CA VAL A 237 -4.94 6.35 -15.06
C VAL A 237 -3.44 6.44 -15.33
N GLN A 238 -2.77 7.46 -14.75
CA GLN A 238 -1.32 7.62 -14.89
C GLN A 238 -0.54 6.44 -14.30
N LEU A 239 -0.91 5.99 -13.09
CA LEU A 239 -0.35 4.81 -12.43
C LEU A 239 -0.58 3.55 -13.29
N GLY A 240 -1.78 3.36 -13.83
CA GLY A 240 -2.06 2.23 -14.72
C GLY A 240 -1.22 2.25 -16.00
N LEU A 241 -1.05 3.41 -16.64
CA LEU A 241 -0.29 3.52 -17.88
C LEU A 241 1.22 3.36 -17.65
N LEU A 242 1.78 4.03 -16.65
CA LEU A 242 3.22 4.01 -16.38
C LEU A 242 3.66 2.70 -15.74
N ASN A 243 2.94 2.23 -14.71
CA ASN A 243 3.39 1.08 -13.92
C ASN A 243 2.95 -0.26 -14.52
N LEU A 244 1.92 -0.30 -15.37
CA LEU A 244 1.46 -1.55 -16.01
C LEU A 244 1.56 -1.49 -17.53
N GLY A 245 1.16 -0.39 -18.15
CA GLY A 245 1.12 -0.25 -19.62
C GLY A 245 2.51 -0.30 -20.26
N VAL A 246 3.49 0.44 -19.74
CA VAL A 246 4.86 0.43 -20.27
C VAL A 246 5.54 -0.94 -20.08
N PRO A 247 5.54 -1.54 -18.87
CA PRO A 247 6.08 -2.89 -18.69
C PRO A 247 5.41 -3.94 -19.58
N PHE A 248 4.10 -3.85 -19.82
CA PHE A 248 3.40 -4.73 -20.74
C PHE A 248 3.91 -4.62 -22.19
N ILE A 249 4.12 -3.41 -22.69
CA ILE A 249 4.64 -3.20 -24.06
C ILE A 249 6.08 -3.73 -24.14
N MET A 250 6.89 -3.52 -23.11
CA MET A 250 8.26 -4.03 -23.05
C MET A 250 8.30 -5.55 -23.01
N ASP A 251 7.45 -6.19 -22.20
CA ASP A 251 7.32 -7.65 -22.15
C ASP A 251 6.86 -8.20 -23.51
N TRP A 252 5.89 -7.56 -24.18
CA TRP A 252 5.46 -7.96 -25.52
C TRP A 252 6.60 -7.92 -26.56
N ILE A 253 7.40 -6.86 -26.56
CA ILE A 253 8.56 -6.72 -27.46
C ILE A 253 9.61 -7.78 -27.12
N LEU A 254 9.96 -7.93 -25.84
CA LEU A 254 10.96 -8.88 -25.35
C LEU A 254 10.56 -10.32 -25.68
N TRP A 255 9.30 -10.67 -25.40
CA TRP A 255 8.73 -11.98 -25.68
C TRP A 255 8.80 -12.33 -27.16
N SER A 256 8.42 -11.38 -28.03
CA SER A 256 8.54 -11.55 -29.48
C SER A 256 9.99 -11.79 -29.91
N ALA A 257 10.95 -11.11 -29.27
CA ALA A 257 12.39 -11.21 -29.57
C ALA A 257 12.93 -12.58 -29.20
N ILE A 258 12.61 -13.02 -27.99
CA ILE A 258 13.00 -14.34 -27.48
C ILE A 258 12.40 -15.42 -28.37
N LEU A 259 11.12 -15.33 -28.73
CA LEU A 259 10.46 -16.32 -29.59
C LEU A 259 11.14 -16.42 -30.96
N LEU A 260 11.54 -15.28 -31.56
CA LEU A 260 12.29 -15.25 -32.82
C LEU A 260 13.66 -15.92 -32.68
N VAL A 261 14.41 -15.60 -31.64
CA VAL A 261 15.74 -16.17 -31.39
C VAL A 261 15.66 -17.68 -31.16
N VAL A 262 14.74 -18.12 -30.31
CA VAL A 262 14.53 -19.54 -30.03
C VAL A 262 14.11 -20.28 -31.29
N ALA A 263 13.15 -19.77 -32.07
CA ALA A 263 12.77 -20.41 -33.33
C ALA A 263 13.98 -20.60 -34.28
N LYS A 264 14.85 -19.58 -34.39
CA LYS A 264 16.10 -19.69 -35.17
C LYS A 264 17.07 -20.73 -34.64
N LEU A 265 17.19 -20.89 -33.32
CA LEU A 265 18.00 -21.97 -32.72
C LEU A 265 17.47 -23.36 -33.10
N PHE A 266 16.17 -23.49 -33.28
CA PHE A 266 15.51 -24.70 -33.79
C PHE A 266 15.47 -24.79 -35.32
N GLN A 267 16.21 -23.93 -36.02
CA GLN A 267 16.30 -23.84 -37.48
C GLN A 267 14.95 -23.53 -38.16
N GLU A 268 14.04 -22.85 -37.47
CA GLU A 268 12.77 -22.38 -38.02
C GLU A 268 12.85 -20.88 -38.33
N ASP A 269 12.28 -20.45 -39.46
CA ASP A 269 12.19 -19.04 -39.84
C ASP A 269 10.76 -18.51 -39.65
N LEU A 270 10.56 -17.71 -38.60
CA LEU A 270 9.30 -16.99 -38.35
C LEU A 270 9.14 -15.75 -39.25
N GLY A 271 10.06 -15.52 -40.19
CA GLY A 271 10.00 -14.43 -41.15
C GLY A 271 10.35 -13.07 -40.54
N ARG A 272 9.77 -12.01 -41.11
CA ARG A 272 10.12 -10.63 -40.72
C ARG A 272 9.63 -10.30 -39.31
N TRP A 273 10.50 -9.66 -38.53
CA TRP A 273 10.25 -9.17 -37.17
C TRP A 273 8.90 -8.47 -37.00
N ALA A 274 8.59 -7.49 -37.85
CA ALA A 274 7.34 -6.72 -37.75
C ALA A 274 6.09 -7.59 -37.89
N ASN A 275 6.14 -8.66 -38.70
CA ASN A 275 5.02 -9.58 -38.85
C ASN A 275 4.85 -10.44 -37.60
N LEU A 276 5.95 -10.93 -37.03
CA LEU A 276 5.92 -11.70 -35.80
C LEU A 276 5.34 -10.88 -34.65
N LEU A 277 5.79 -9.63 -34.49
CA LEU A 277 5.30 -8.74 -33.45
C LEU A 277 3.79 -8.52 -33.54
N VAL A 278 3.27 -8.34 -34.76
CA VAL A 278 1.82 -8.25 -35.00
C VAL A 278 1.11 -9.56 -34.63
N ILE A 279 1.59 -10.71 -35.11
CA ILE A 279 0.91 -12.00 -34.88
C ILE A 279 0.95 -12.39 -33.39
N VAL A 280 2.09 -12.23 -32.73
CA VAL A 280 2.27 -12.46 -31.28
C VAL A 280 1.42 -11.47 -30.49
N GLY A 281 1.23 -10.23 -30.95
CA GLY A 281 0.35 -9.27 -30.28
C GLY A 281 -1.07 -9.79 -30.06
N TYR A 282 -1.58 -10.65 -30.95
CA TYR A 282 -2.90 -11.27 -30.77
C TYR A 282 -2.94 -12.28 -29.61
N THR A 283 -1.82 -12.89 -29.20
CA THR A 283 -1.81 -13.84 -28.08
C THR A 283 -2.09 -13.13 -26.76
N TYR A 284 -1.73 -11.85 -26.64
CA TYR A 284 -1.92 -11.05 -25.42
C TYR A 284 -3.38 -10.64 -25.15
N ILE A 285 -4.34 -11.06 -25.98
CA ILE A 285 -5.77 -10.95 -25.62
C ILE A 285 -6.08 -11.72 -24.33
N THR A 286 -5.33 -12.76 -24.01
CA THR A 286 -5.38 -13.48 -22.73
C THR A 286 -5.11 -12.55 -21.55
N SER A 287 -4.23 -11.55 -21.71
CA SER A 287 -3.95 -10.53 -20.69
C SER A 287 -5.14 -9.67 -20.33
N ALA A 288 -5.95 -9.30 -21.31
CA ALA A 288 -7.21 -8.62 -21.01
C ALA A 288 -8.14 -9.55 -20.20
N VAL A 289 -8.26 -10.82 -20.59
CA VAL A 289 -9.15 -11.78 -19.94
C VAL A 289 -8.74 -12.04 -18.49
N TYR A 290 -7.49 -12.42 -18.24
CA TYR A 290 -7.05 -12.73 -16.87
C TYR A 290 -6.99 -11.45 -16.02
N THR A 291 -6.68 -10.28 -16.57
CA THR A 291 -6.71 -9.01 -15.81
C THR A 291 -8.14 -8.67 -15.37
N LEU A 292 -9.13 -8.83 -16.24
CA LEU A 292 -10.54 -8.60 -15.88
C LEU A 292 -11.06 -9.62 -14.86
N LEU A 293 -10.69 -10.89 -15.00
CA LEU A 293 -11.01 -11.90 -13.99
C LEU A 293 -10.35 -11.56 -12.64
N ASN A 294 -9.08 -11.15 -12.64
CA ASN A 294 -8.37 -10.72 -11.45
C ASN A 294 -9.05 -9.51 -10.79
N THR A 295 -9.44 -8.55 -11.61
CA THR A 295 -10.20 -7.36 -11.18
C THR A 295 -11.50 -7.76 -10.48
N ALA A 296 -12.22 -8.75 -11.01
CA ALA A 296 -13.45 -9.25 -10.40
C ALA A 296 -13.17 -9.91 -9.04
N PHE A 297 -12.07 -10.66 -8.88
CA PHE A 297 -11.67 -11.21 -7.57
C PHE A 297 -11.32 -10.12 -6.56
N ILE A 298 -10.50 -9.14 -6.95
CA ILE A 298 -10.12 -8.02 -6.07
C ILE A 298 -11.35 -7.21 -5.65
N ALA A 299 -12.33 -7.04 -6.55
CA ALA A 299 -13.56 -6.32 -6.23
C ALA A 299 -14.35 -6.96 -5.06
N THR A 300 -14.20 -8.27 -4.85
CA THR A 300 -14.84 -9.01 -3.73
C THR A 300 -14.09 -8.87 -2.40
N LEU A 301 -12.86 -8.36 -2.39
CA LEU A 301 -12.08 -8.18 -1.17
C LEU A 301 -12.66 -7.03 -0.33
N PRO A 302 -12.56 -7.12 1.01
CA PRO A 302 -12.92 -6.00 1.88
C PRO A 302 -11.96 -4.82 1.68
N PRO A 303 -12.39 -3.56 1.91
CA PRO A 303 -11.48 -2.43 2.01
C PRO A 303 -10.42 -2.68 3.08
N MET A 304 -9.23 -2.12 2.88
CA MET A 304 -8.08 -2.27 3.76
C MET A 304 -7.38 -0.92 3.95
N ASN A 305 -7.00 -0.65 5.19
CA ASN A 305 -6.13 0.47 5.55
C ASN A 305 -4.67 0.08 5.28
N TRP A 306 -3.97 0.93 4.54
CA TRP A 306 -2.57 0.78 4.20
C TRP A 306 -1.75 1.68 5.12
N TYR A 307 -1.01 1.06 6.03
CA TYR A 307 -0.18 1.75 7.01
C TYR A 307 1.19 2.07 6.41
N ILE A 308 1.77 3.19 6.82
CA ILE A 308 3.14 3.56 6.46
C ILE A 308 4.13 2.54 7.06
N ASP A 309 3.83 2.01 8.26
CA ASP A 309 4.57 0.89 8.83
C ASP A 309 4.35 -0.40 8.00
N PRO A 310 5.40 -0.94 7.36
CA PRO A 310 5.29 -2.15 6.54
C PRO A 310 4.96 -3.40 7.36
N VAL A 311 5.38 -3.47 8.64
CA VAL A 311 5.10 -4.60 9.53
C VAL A 311 3.61 -4.64 9.84
N LEU A 312 3.03 -3.50 10.20
CA LEU A 312 1.60 -3.39 10.48
C LEU A 312 0.76 -3.65 9.22
N THR A 313 1.14 -3.08 8.08
CA THR A 313 0.48 -3.36 6.79
C THR A 313 0.49 -4.85 6.46
N GLN A 314 1.62 -5.54 6.68
CA GLN A 314 1.71 -6.98 6.45
C GLN A 314 0.82 -7.78 7.40
N ALA A 315 0.74 -7.38 8.68
CA ALA A 315 -0.15 -8.02 9.66
C ALA A 315 -1.62 -7.89 9.23
N VAL A 316 -2.05 -6.69 8.85
CA VAL A 316 -3.42 -6.41 8.39
C VAL A 316 -3.74 -7.15 7.10
N LEU A 317 -2.79 -7.22 6.16
CA LEU A 317 -2.94 -8.02 4.94
C LEU A 317 -3.13 -9.51 5.24
N ASN A 318 -2.34 -10.04 6.18
CA ASN A 318 -2.40 -11.43 6.61
C ASN A 318 -3.70 -11.79 7.31
N GLU A 319 -4.31 -10.84 8.00
CA GLU A 319 -5.58 -11.02 8.69
C GLU A 319 -6.78 -10.87 7.75
N LEU A 320 -6.79 -9.84 6.90
CA LEU A 320 -7.95 -9.48 6.10
C LEU A 320 -8.01 -10.16 4.74
N TRP A 321 -6.90 -10.16 3.97
CA TRP A 321 -6.92 -10.57 2.56
C TRP A 321 -6.36 -11.98 2.35
N VAL A 322 -5.23 -12.31 2.98
CA VAL A 322 -4.56 -13.62 2.79
C VAL A 322 -5.47 -14.84 3.02
N PRO A 323 -6.38 -14.86 4.01
CA PRO A 323 -7.27 -16.00 4.24
C PRO A 323 -8.35 -16.15 3.16
N LEU A 324 -8.58 -15.12 2.34
CA LEU A 324 -9.65 -15.11 1.35
C LEU A 324 -9.22 -15.82 0.06
N PRO A 325 -10.01 -16.80 -0.43
CA PRO A 325 -9.70 -17.49 -1.68
C PRO A 325 -9.56 -16.56 -2.88
N ALA A 326 -10.33 -15.46 -2.90
CA ALA A 326 -10.26 -14.45 -3.95
C ALA A 326 -8.85 -13.85 -4.06
N TYR A 327 -8.21 -13.56 -2.93
CA TYR A 327 -6.84 -13.05 -2.89
C TYR A 327 -5.85 -14.13 -3.35
N THR A 328 -5.94 -15.35 -2.83
CA THR A 328 -5.05 -16.45 -3.25
C THR A 328 -5.14 -16.71 -4.76
N VAL A 329 -6.35 -16.79 -5.32
CA VAL A 329 -6.57 -16.99 -6.75
C VAL A 329 -6.01 -15.81 -7.56
N SER A 330 -6.16 -14.58 -7.06
CA SER A 330 -5.62 -13.38 -7.70
C SER A 330 -4.10 -13.42 -7.89
N LEU A 331 -3.37 -14.01 -6.93
CA LEU A 331 -1.91 -14.15 -7.00
C LEU A 331 -1.46 -15.15 -8.09
N TYR A 332 -2.22 -16.22 -8.32
CA TYR A 332 -1.87 -17.25 -9.31
C TYR A 332 -2.36 -16.92 -10.72
N LEU A 333 -3.37 -16.05 -10.86
CA LEU A 333 -4.00 -15.74 -12.13
C LEU A 333 -3.02 -15.21 -13.21
N PRO A 334 -2.08 -14.30 -12.89
CA PRO A 334 -1.07 -13.85 -13.84
C PRO A 334 -0.21 -15.00 -14.38
N VAL A 335 0.21 -15.94 -13.52
CA VAL A 335 1.02 -17.09 -13.94
C VAL A 335 0.23 -18.01 -14.88
N ILE A 336 -1.02 -18.31 -14.54
CA ILE A 336 -1.93 -19.09 -15.39
C ILE A 336 -2.13 -18.38 -16.73
N GLY A 337 -2.33 -17.06 -16.70
CA GLY A 337 -2.43 -16.20 -17.86
C GLY A 337 -1.21 -16.29 -18.78
N SER A 338 -0.01 -16.21 -18.22
CA SER A 338 1.25 -16.29 -18.97
C SER A 338 1.46 -17.66 -19.60
N ILE A 339 1.07 -18.75 -18.91
CA ILE A 339 1.07 -20.11 -19.48
C ILE A 339 0.10 -20.18 -20.67
N TRP A 340 -1.09 -19.59 -20.55
CA TRP A 340 -2.07 -19.55 -21.64
C TRP A 340 -1.52 -18.78 -22.86
N THR A 341 -0.87 -17.64 -22.63
CA THR A 341 -0.19 -16.88 -23.69
C THR A 341 0.87 -17.72 -24.40
N ALA A 342 1.68 -18.47 -23.65
CA ALA A 342 2.70 -19.37 -24.22
C ALA A 342 2.08 -20.51 -25.05
N LEU A 343 0.95 -21.08 -24.61
CA LEU A 343 0.23 -22.08 -25.39
C LEU A 343 -0.29 -21.49 -26.71
N LEU A 344 -0.82 -20.26 -26.70
CA LEU A 344 -1.22 -19.58 -27.94
C LEU A 344 -0.02 -19.25 -28.84
N ALA A 345 1.13 -18.90 -28.27
CA ALA A 345 2.36 -18.71 -29.03
C ALA A 345 2.84 -20.01 -29.70
N ALA A 346 2.60 -21.18 -29.10
CA ALA A 346 2.86 -22.46 -29.78
C ALA A 346 1.97 -22.65 -31.01
N VAL A 347 0.70 -22.22 -30.95
CA VAL A 347 -0.20 -22.20 -32.12
C VAL A 347 0.32 -21.24 -33.19
N VAL A 348 0.82 -20.07 -32.80
CA VAL A 348 1.44 -19.11 -33.72
C VAL A 348 2.62 -19.75 -34.46
N VAL A 349 3.56 -20.35 -33.75
CA VAL A 349 4.73 -21.02 -34.35
C VAL A 349 4.30 -22.13 -35.31
N TYR A 350 3.32 -22.95 -34.91
CA TYR A 350 2.76 -24.00 -35.75
C TYR A 350 2.19 -23.45 -37.06
N GLN A 351 1.40 -22.36 -37.00
CA GLN A 351 0.78 -21.77 -38.18
C GLN A 351 1.76 -21.00 -39.08
N MET A 352 2.82 -20.43 -38.50
CA MET A 352 3.78 -19.63 -39.28
C MET A 352 4.76 -20.47 -40.08
N VAL A 353 5.14 -21.64 -39.58
CA VAL A 353 6.21 -22.48 -40.18
C VAL A 353 5.71 -23.84 -40.64
N GLU A 354 4.44 -24.18 -40.39
CA GLU A 354 3.83 -25.48 -40.71
C GLU A 354 4.61 -26.68 -40.14
N THR A 355 5.34 -26.45 -39.05
CA THR A 355 6.16 -27.47 -38.37
C THR A 355 5.28 -28.46 -37.59
N ASN A 356 5.87 -29.50 -37.01
CA ASN A 356 5.09 -30.41 -36.16
C ASN A 356 4.74 -29.77 -34.80
N TRP A 357 3.58 -30.13 -34.24
CA TRP A 357 3.09 -29.58 -32.96
C TRP A 357 4.07 -29.74 -31.81
N ARG A 358 4.80 -30.86 -31.75
CA ARG A 358 5.78 -31.11 -30.69
C ARG A 358 6.90 -30.08 -30.73
N LYS A 359 7.43 -29.78 -31.92
CA LYS A 359 8.51 -28.81 -32.12
C LYS A 359 8.01 -27.38 -31.85
N ALA A 360 6.83 -27.03 -32.33
CA ALA A 360 6.21 -25.71 -32.06
C ALA A 360 5.99 -25.48 -30.55
N LEU A 361 5.49 -26.49 -29.84
CA LEU A 361 5.31 -26.46 -28.39
C LEU A 361 6.65 -26.30 -27.66
N THR A 362 7.68 -27.06 -28.05
CA THR A 362 9.02 -26.94 -27.45
C THR A 362 9.60 -25.55 -27.65
N ILE A 363 9.51 -24.97 -28.85
CA ILE A 363 9.97 -23.60 -29.14
C ILE A 363 9.28 -22.60 -28.20
N SER A 364 7.95 -22.68 -28.09
CA SER A 364 7.20 -21.76 -27.25
C SER A 364 7.50 -21.93 -25.75
N LEU A 365 7.63 -23.16 -25.26
CA LEU A 365 7.95 -23.42 -23.86
C LEU A 365 9.39 -23.01 -23.50
N VAL A 366 10.35 -23.19 -24.40
CA VAL A 366 11.73 -22.70 -24.20
C VAL A 366 11.75 -21.17 -24.19
N ALA A 367 11.04 -20.52 -25.11
CA ALA A 367 10.88 -19.07 -25.10
C ALA A 367 10.22 -18.58 -23.80
N PHE A 368 9.23 -19.33 -23.29
CA PHE A 368 8.61 -19.10 -21.99
C PHE A 368 9.57 -19.14 -20.83
N GLY A 369 10.34 -20.22 -20.70
CA GLY A 369 11.32 -20.33 -19.64
C GLY A 369 12.34 -19.19 -19.66
N VAL A 370 12.80 -18.80 -20.86
CA VAL A 370 13.75 -17.69 -21.02
C VAL A 370 13.12 -16.34 -20.63
N ASN A 371 11.93 -16.01 -21.11
CA ASN A 371 11.29 -14.76 -20.72
C ASN A 371 10.92 -14.73 -19.25
N PHE A 372 10.49 -15.85 -18.67
CA PHE A 372 10.16 -15.92 -17.24
C PHE A 372 11.38 -15.55 -16.36
N ILE A 373 12.60 -15.90 -16.81
CA ILE A 373 13.84 -15.54 -16.14
C ILE A 373 14.24 -14.07 -16.43
N LEU A 374 14.04 -13.59 -17.66
CA LEU A 374 14.52 -12.27 -18.10
C LEU A 374 13.56 -11.12 -17.83
N SER A 375 12.25 -11.36 -17.83
CA SER A 375 11.21 -10.33 -17.70
C SER A 375 11.37 -9.51 -16.40
N PRO A 376 11.70 -10.11 -15.23
CA PRO A 376 11.98 -9.35 -14.00
C PRO A 376 13.18 -8.39 -14.07
N LEU A 377 14.06 -8.48 -15.09
CA LEU A 377 15.21 -7.58 -15.26
C LEU A 377 14.87 -6.34 -16.11
N VAL A 378 13.70 -6.34 -16.74
CA VAL A 378 13.27 -5.31 -17.71
C VAL A 378 12.00 -4.58 -17.22
N GLN A 379 11.34 -5.13 -16.20
CA GLN A 379 10.27 -4.52 -15.41
C GLN A 379 10.88 -3.85 -14.19
#